data_AF-K2P787-F1
#
_entry.id   AF-K2P787-F1
#
_cell.length_a   1.000
_cell.length_b   1.000
_cell.length_c   1.000
_cell.angle_alpha   90.00
_cell.angle_beta   90.00
_cell.angle_gamma   90.00
#
_symmetry.space_group_name_H-M   'P 1'
#
loop_
_entity.id
_entity.type
_entity.pdbx_description
1 polymer ?
#
loop_
_entity_poly.entity_id
_entity_poly.type
_entity_poly.pdbx_seq_one_letter_code
_entity_poly.pdbx_strand_id
1 'polypeptide(L)'
;MGGGNSKPELKVGEKGAIASVAAPPSPEEKLSSGTKKNDEFAKYREFRDQLLSFSLGESAFDYAERLFEKNPSSPEVMALLAETTVLYDKSKNKVFRDHWCDRLDLLQRGVDVSRKCINENPEYGPCYRTYVLCATRESEALYYIKSFLGLGLLENYNAIMKRGEKGMELLPSDSDIPNALGSLCGRCAYRWYSPTRLYGIWCGVPGWKKMWAKSIEFHKKAVENEPKNLEYACRLAQAYYQSGDLQNARRWYAKVRDEMPPEDLKDERWQSLAHTELSTAFAKTSWNVPFA
;
A
#
# COMPACT_ATOMS: atom_id res chain seq x y z
N MET A 1 -41.21 -24.51 70.09
CA MET A 1 -39.76 -24.28 70.30
C MET A 1 -39.03 -24.54 69.00
N GLY A 2 -38.18 -23.61 68.57
CA GLY A 2 -37.03 -23.86 67.70
C GLY A 2 -37.29 -24.06 66.21
N GLY A 3 -37.34 -22.96 65.44
CA GLY A 3 -37.10 -22.97 64.00
C GLY A 3 -35.60 -22.86 63.69
N GLY A 4 -35.16 -23.46 62.59
CA GLY A 4 -33.82 -23.32 62.02
C GLY A 4 -33.92 -22.75 60.61
N ASN A 5 -33.56 -21.49 60.45
CA ASN A 5 -33.54 -20.75 59.19
C ASN A 5 -32.08 -20.31 58.94
N SER A 6 -31.45 -20.81 57.88
CA SER A 6 -30.07 -20.49 57.51
C SER A 6 -30.01 -19.27 56.58
N LYS A 7 -29.37 -18.19 57.05
CA LYS A 7 -28.86 -17.07 56.24
C LYS A 7 -27.41 -17.35 55.79
N PRO A 8 -26.94 -16.81 54.66
CA PRO A 8 -25.51 -16.62 54.41
C PRO A 8 -25.04 -15.22 54.84
N GLU A 9 -23.84 -15.17 55.42
CA GLU A 9 -23.15 -13.95 55.86
C GLU A 9 -22.34 -13.29 54.74
N LEU A 10 -22.35 -11.95 54.76
CA LEU A 10 -21.42 -11.07 54.08
C LEU A 10 -20.06 -11.05 54.81
N LYS A 11 -18.95 -11.07 54.07
CA LYS A 11 -17.67 -10.52 54.53
C LYS A 11 -17.06 -9.60 53.47
N VAL A 12 -16.76 -8.38 53.91
CA VAL A 12 -16.00 -7.33 53.23
C VAL A 12 -14.50 -7.55 53.54
N GLY A 13 -13.64 -7.30 52.56
CA GLY A 13 -12.19 -7.22 52.73
C GLY A 13 -11.48 -6.82 51.44
N GLU A 14 -11.18 -5.52 51.31
CA GLU A 14 -10.35 -4.92 50.25
C GLU A 14 -8.89 -5.40 50.31
N LYS A 15 -8.23 -5.54 49.14
CA LYS A 15 -6.99 -4.79 48.78
C LYS A 15 -6.44 -5.20 47.39
N GLY A 16 -6.52 -4.25 46.47
CA GLY A 16 -5.48 -3.86 45.49
C GLY A 16 -4.85 -4.94 44.61
N ALA A 17 -5.45 -5.20 43.44
CA ALA A 17 -4.75 -5.80 42.31
C ALA A 17 -3.87 -4.72 41.64
N ILE A 18 -2.55 -4.81 41.80
CA ILE A 18 -1.59 -4.04 41.02
C ILE A 18 -1.55 -4.67 39.63
N ALA A 19 -2.18 -3.99 38.66
CA ALA A 19 -1.98 -4.27 37.25
C ALA A 19 -0.52 -3.98 36.89
N SER A 20 0.24 -5.00 36.48
CA SER A 20 1.57 -4.82 35.92
C SER A 20 1.43 -4.15 34.56
N VAL A 21 1.54 -2.82 34.54
CA VAL A 21 1.72 -2.06 33.30
C VAL A 21 3.09 -2.45 32.76
N ALA A 22 3.11 -3.21 31.66
CA ALA A 22 4.34 -3.55 30.95
C ALA A 22 5.09 -2.26 30.60
N ALA A 23 6.32 -2.14 31.09
CA ALA A 23 7.17 -1.00 30.78
C ALA A 23 7.46 -0.95 29.27
N PRO A 24 7.49 0.24 28.65
CA PRO A 24 7.88 0.35 27.25
C PRO A 24 9.32 -0.18 27.07
N PRO A 25 9.60 -0.91 25.98
CA PRO A 25 10.89 -1.54 25.79
C PRO A 25 12.00 -0.49 25.73
N SER A 26 13.15 -0.87 26.27
CA SER A 26 14.32 0.00 26.40
C SER A 26 14.82 0.45 25.02
N PRO A 27 15.48 1.63 24.91
CA PRO A 27 15.97 2.15 23.63
C PRO A 27 16.90 1.16 22.90
N GLU A 28 17.68 0.38 23.64
CA GLU A 28 18.61 -0.63 23.11
C GLU A 28 17.89 -1.86 22.51
N GLU A 29 16.78 -2.30 23.12
CA GLU A 29 15.93 -3.36 22.56
C GLU A 29 15.21 -2.92 21.28
N LYS A 30 14.78 -1.65 21.21
CA LYS A 30 14.21 -1.07 20.00
C LYS A 30 15.24 -0.97 18.86
N LEU A 31 16.49 -0.65 19.18
CA LEU A 31 17.56 -0.57 18.20
C LEU A 31 17.91 -1.98 17.66
N SER A 32 18.09 -2.98 18.53
CA SER A 32 18.46 -4.34 18.11
C SER A 32 17.34 -5.06 17.34
N SER A 33 16.07 -4.82 17.70
CA SER A 33 14.92 -5.36 16.96
C SER A 33 14.73 -4.68 15.61
N GLY A 34 15.03 -3.38 15.50
CA GLY A 34 15.04 -2.66 14.22
C GLY A 34 16.10 -3.17 13.24
N THR A 35 17.32 -3.45 13.72
CA THR A 35 18.40 -4.00 12.89
C THR A 35 18.05 -5.39 12.35
N LYS A 36 17.50 -6.27 13.20
CA LYS A 36 17.09 -7.64 12.78
C LYS A 36 15.99 -7.63 11.71
N LYS A 37 15.02 -6.72 11.82
CA LYS A 37 13.92 -6.56 10.84
C LYS A 37 14.41 -6.07 9.47
N ASN A 38 15.38 -5.16 9.47
CA ASN A 38 15.99 -4.66 8.22
C ASN A 38 16.78 -5.77 7.51
N ASP A 39 17.51 -6.61 8.25
CA ASP A 39 18.24 -7.77 7.70
C ASP A 39 17.28 -8.82 7.09
N GLU A 40 16.15 -9.07 7.74
CA GLU A 40 15.14 -10.01 7.24
C GLU A 40 14.52 -9.56 5.91
N PHE A 41 14.21 -8.26 5.80
CA PHE A 41 13.69 -7.71 4.55
C PHE A 41 14.72 -7.75 3.42
N ALA A 42 16.00 -7.48 3.72
CA ALA A 42 17.07 -7.59 2.74
C ALA A 42 17.22 -9.03 2.22
N LYS A 43 17.19 -10.03 3.10
CA LYS A 43 17.21 -11.45 2.71
C LYS A 43 16.02 -11.83 1.84
N TYR A 44 14.82 -11.39 2.20
CA TYR A 44 13.63 -11.61 1.37
C TYR A 44 13.79 -10.97 -0.02
N ARG A 45 14.32 -9.74 -0.08
CA ARG A 45 14.59 -9.04 -1.35
C ARG A 45 15.56 -9.81 -2.23
N GLU A 46 16.67 -10.29 -1.66
CA GLU A 46 17.63 -11.14 -2.39
C GLU A 46 17.01 -12.45 -2.88
N PHE A 47 16.25 -13.14 -2.03
CA PHE A 47 15.54 -14.37 -2.40
C PHE A 47 14.56 -14.14 -3.56
N ARG A 48 13.77 -13.06 -3.47
CA ARG A 48 12.85 -12.65 -4.51
C ARG A 48 13.60 -12.35 -5.81
N ASP A 49 14.65 -11.54 -5.76
CA ASP A 49 15.38 -11.08 -6.94
C ASP A 49 16.11 -12.23 -7.63
N GLN A 50 16.66 -13.18 -6.86
CA GLN A 50 17.23 -14.41 -7.41
C GLN A 50 16.19 -15.21 -8.20
N LEU A 51 14.97 -15.37 -7.67
CA LEU A 51 13.92 -16.12 -8.36
C LEU A 51 13.34 -15.38 -9.57
N LEU A 52 13.17 -14.05 -9.46
CA LEU A 52 12.65 -13.21 -10.55
C LEU A 52 13.68 -12.92 -11.63
N SER A 53 14.98 -13.15 -11.38
CA SER A 53 16.01 -12.98 -12.40
C SER A 53 15.83 -13.91 -13.61
N PHE A 54 15.20 -15.08 -13.41
CA PHE A 54 15.02 -16.09 -14.45
C PHE A 54 13.70 -15.96 -15.23
N SER A 55 12.69 -15.31 -14.66
CA SER A 55 11.33 -15.30 -15.22
C SER A 55 10.54 -14.06 -14.80
N LEU A 56 9.75 -13.52 -15.73
CA LEU A 56 8.92 -12.33 -15.51
C LEU A 56 7.45 -12.63 -15.84
N GLY A 57 6.54 -11.99 -15.08
CA GLY A 57 5.10 -12.05 -15.34
C GLY A 57 4.48 -13.41 -15.01
N GLU A 58 3.79 -14.01 -15.98
CA GLU A 58 3.02 -15.25 -15.84
C GLU A 58 3.87 -16.43 -15.39
N SER A 59 5.01 -16.64 -16.06
CA SER A 59 5.94 -17.72 -15.73
C SER A 59 6.47 -17.67 -14.30
N ALA A 60 6.69 -16.47 -13.76
CA ALA A 60 7.11 -16.27 -12.38
C ALA A 60 5.99 -16.62 -11.39
N PHE A 61 4.74 -16.29 -11.73
CA PHE A 61 3.57 -16.63 -10.93
C PHE A 61 3.35 -18.16 -10.91
N ASP A 62 3.40 -18.84 -12.05
CA ASP A 62 3.26 -20.29 -12.13
C ASP A 62 4.35 -21.02 -11.33
N TYR A 63 5.57 -20.50 -11.37
CA TYR A 63 6.67 -21.03 -10.55
C TYR A 63 6.40 -20.82 -9.06
N ALA A 64 5.93 -19.64 -8.67
CA ALA A 64 5.60 -19.33 -7.27
C ALA A 64 4.45 -20.20 -6.73
N GLU A 65 3.42 -20.50 -7.54
CA GLU A 65 2.35 -21.43 -7.16
C GLU A 65 2.91 -22.84 -6.94
N ARG A 66 3.75 -23.36 -7.85
CA ARG A 66 4.41 -24.67 -7.65
C ARG A 66 5.30 -24.71 -6.41
N LEU A 67 5.96 -23.60 -6.09
CA LEU A 67 6.77 -23.49 -4.88
C LEU A 67 5.90 -23.46 -3.62
N PHE A 68 4.77 -22.76 -3.68
CA PHE A 68 3.77 -22.70 -2.61
C PHE A 68 3.12 -24.05 -2.34
N GLU A 69 2.83 -24.84 -3.39
CA GLU A 69 2.33 -26.22 -3.25
C GLU A 69 3.31 -27.11 -2.49
N LYS A 70 4.62 -26.94 -2.73
CA LYS A 70 5.67 -27.69 -2.03
C LYS A 70 5.84 -27.23 -0.58
N ASN A 71 5.78 -25.92 -0.35
CA ASN A 71 6.08 -25.31 0.94
C ASN A 71 4.95 -24.34 1.39
N PRO A 72 3.75 -24.85 1.71
CA PRO A 72 2.56 -24.02 1.92
C PRO A 72 2.53 -23.27 3.27
N SER A 73 3.53 -23.47 4.12
CA SER A 73 3.68 -22.84 5.44
C SER A 73 4.84 -21.84 5.51
N SER A 74 5.64 -21.71 4.44
CA SER A 74 6.77 -20.77 4.43
C SER A 74 6.25 -19.34 4.18
N PRO A 75 6.54 -18.37 5.08
CA PRO A 75 6.11 -16.99 4.92
C PRO A 75 6.77 -16.29 3.73
N GLU A 76 8.03 -16.63 3.42
CA GLU A 76 8.76 -16.12 2.26
C GLU A 76 8.09 -16.51 0.95
N VAL A 77 7.67 -17.77 0.84
CA VAL A 77 7.00 -18.30 -0.36
C VAL A 77 5.61 -17.71 -0.50
N MET A 78 4.88 -17.51 0.60
CA MET A 78 3.59 -16.82 0.59
C MET A 78 3.72 -15.37 0.10
N ALA A 79 4.70 -14.64 0.64
CA ALA A 79 4.97 -13.26 0.23
C ALA A 79 5.37 -13.22 -1.26
N LEU A 80 6.24 -14.13 -1.71
CA LEU A 80 6.65 -14.22 -3.10
C LEU A 80 5.46 -14.47 -4.04
N LEU A 81 4.59 -15.41 -3.69
CA LEU A 81 3.39 -15.70 -4.48
C LEU A 81 2.49 -14.47 -4.58
N ALA A 82 2.25 -13.78 -3.47
CA ALA A 82 1.47 -12.54 -3.48
C ALA A 82 2.17 -11.42 -4.30
N GLU A 83 3.49 -11.28 -4.24
CA GLU A 83 4.23 -10.28 -5.02
C GLU A 83 4.19 -10.57 -6.53
N THR A 84 4.35 -11.84 -6.91
CA THR A 84 4.24 -12.25 -8.32
C THR A 84 2.84 -11.99 -8.90
N THR A 85 1.78 -12.08 -8.10
CA THR A 85 0.42 -11.69 -8.56
C THR A 85 0.36 -10.21 -8.95
N VAL A 86 1.00 -9.33 -8.18
CA VAL A 86 1.07 -7.88 -8.46
C VAL A 86 1.89 -7.60 -9.71
N LEU A 87 3.01 -8.31 -9.89
CA LEU A 87 3.85 -8.19 -11.08
C LEU A 87 3.14 -8.70 -12.33
N TYR A 88 2.42 -9.81 -12.21
CA TYR A 88 1.63 -10.36 -13.29
C TYR A 88 0.48 -9.42 -13.67
N ASP A 89 -0.23 -8.83 -12.69
CA ASP A 89 -1.23 -7.78 -12.93
C ASP A 89 -0.66 -6.56 -13.68
N LYS A 90 0.58 -6.14 -13.37
CA LYS A 90 1.24 -5.02 -14.08
C LYS A 90 1.47 -5.33 -15.57
N SER A 91 1.63 -6.59 -15.96
CA SER A 91 1.82 -6.99 -17.36
C SER A 91 0.53 -7.05 -18.17
N LYS A 92 -0.63 -7.18 -17.50
CA LYS A 92 -1.92 -7.27 -18.19
C LYS A 92 -2.37 -5.91 -18.71
N ASN A 93 -2.91 -5.90 -19.93
CA ASN A 93 -3.48 -4.70 -20.52
C ASN A 93 -4.85 -4.39 -19.87
N LYS A 94 -4.98 -3.19 -19.32
CA LYS A 94 -6.16 -2.69 -18.60
C LYS A 94 -7.36 -2.38 -19.50
N VAL A 95 -7.29 -2.53 -20.82
CA VAL A 95 -8.40 -2.20 -21.73
C VAL A 95 -9.17 -3.45 -22.16
N PHE A 96 -8.53 -4.62 -22.23
CA PHE A 96 -9.18 -5.85 -22.69
C PHE A 96 -10.00 -6.51 -21.58
N ARG A 97 -11.30 -6.72 -21.82
CA ARG A 97 -12.24 -7.28 -20.84
C ARG A 97 -11.84 -8.65 -20.30
N ASP A 98 -11.30 -9.54 -21.14
CA ASP A 98 -10.90 -10.90 -20.71
C ASP A 98 -9.79 -10.84 -19.65
N HIS A 99 -8.86 -9.88 -19.79
CA HIS A 99 -7.85 -9.64 -18.77
C HIS A 99 -8.42 -9.09 -17.45
N TRP A 100 -9.67 -8.63 -17.39
CA TRP A 100 -10.21 -8.02 -16.17
C TRP A 100 -10.72 -9.05 -15.17
N CYS A 101 -11.40 -10.12 -15.63
CA CYS A 101 -11.83 -11.20 -14.75
C CYS A 101 -10.62 -11.93 -14.16
N ASP A 102 -9.67 -12.30 -15.03
CA ASP A 102 -8.41 -12.93 -14.62
C ASP A 102 -7.64 -12.10 -13.60
N ARG A 103 -7.61 -10.77 -13.76
CA ARG A 103 -6.94 -9.86 -12.81
C ARG A 103 -7.59 -9.89 -11.43
N LEU A 104 -8.92 -9.91 -11.35
CA LEU A 104 -9.59 -9.91 -10.05
C LEU A 104 -9.30 -11.22 -9.32
N ASP A 105 -9.43 -12.35 -10.00
CA ASP A 105 -9.18 -13.66 -9.41
C ASP A 105 -7.72 -13.81 -8.97
N LEU A 106 -6.79 -13.32 -9.80
CA LEU A 106 -5.35 -13.26 -9.48
C LEU A 106 -5.05 -12.40 -8.23
N LEU A 107 -5.64 -11.20 -8.16
CA LEU A 107 -5.43 -10.31 -7.01
C LEU A 107 -6.10 -10.84 -5.74
N GLN A 108 -7.27 -11.46 -5.85
CA GLN A 108 -7.95 -12.13 -4.74
C GLN A 108 -7.09 -13.26 -4.18
N ARG A 109 -6.52 -14.09 -5.07
CA ARG A 109 -5.56 -15.13 -4.69
C ARG A 109 -4.39 -14.55 -3.90
N GLY A 110 -3.78 -13.45 -4.38
CA GLY A 110 -2.71 -12.75 -3.67
C GLY A 110 -3.12 -12.22 -2.29
N VAL A 111 -4.32 -11.64 -2.19
CA VAL A 111 -4.87 -11.12 -0.92
C VAL A 111 -5.12 -12.24 0.09
N ASP A 112 -5.68 -13.38 -0.35
CA ASP A 112 -5.98 -14.51 0.53
C ASP A 112 -4.71 -15.18 1.05
N VAL A 113 -3.69 -15.36 0.19
CA VAL A 113 -2.36 -15.84 0.61
C VAL A 113 -1.73 -14.89 1.61
N SER A 114 -1.78 -13.58 1.34
CA SER A 114 -1.22 -12.59 2.25
C SER A 114 -1.95 -12.55 3.59
N ARG A 115 -3.29 -12.73 3.59
CA ARG A 115 -4.10 -12.85 4.82
C ARG A 115 -3.70 -14.09 5.62
N LYS A 116 -3.56 -15.24 4.95
CA LYS A 116 -3.07 -16.47 5.58
C LYS A 116 -1.70 -16.24 6.21
N CYS A 117 -0.77 -15.65 5.47
CA CYS A 117 0.56 -15.37 5.99
C CYS A 117 0.55 -14.44 7.21
N ILE A 118 -0.24 -13.36 7.19
CA ILE A 118 -0.37 -12.43 8.33
C ILE A 118 -0.92 -13.14 9.57
N ASN A 119 -1.86 -14.08 9.39
CA ASN A 119 -2.45 -14.82 10.49
C ASN A 119 -1.47 -15.83 11.11
N GLU A 120 -0.66 -16.49 10.27
CA GLU A 120 0.34 -17.48 10.71
C GLU A 120 1.62 -16.80 11.24
N ASN A 121 2.04 -15.69 10.65
CA ASN A 121 3.30 -15.00 10.90
C ASN A 121 3.09 -13.47 11.05
N PRO A 122 2.56 -12.99 12.18
CA PRO A 122 2.16 -11.58 12.37
C PRO A 122 3.33 -10.60 12.53
N GLU A 123 4.56 -11.09 12.67
CA GLU A 123 5.78 -10.28 12.78
C GLU A 123 6.54 -10.17 11.45
N TYR A 124 6.17 -11.00 10.45
CA TYR A 124 6.84 -11.05 9.16
C TYR A 124 6.41 -9.88 8.27
N GLY A 125 7.27 -8.86 8.17
CA GLY A 125 7.02 -7.63 7.42
C GLY A 125 6.59 -7.82 5.96
N PRO A 126 7.26 -8.68 5.15
CA PRO A 126 6.94 -8.83 3.73
C PRO A 126 5.51 -9.29 3.44
N CYS A 127 4.86 -9.98 4.36
CA CYS A 127 3.46 -10.36 4.21
C CYS A 127 2.49 -9.18 4.37
N TYR A 128 2.84 -8.17 5.17
CA TYR A 128 2.10 -6.91 5.21
C TYR A 128 2.31 -6.10 3.93
N ARG A 129 3.56 -6.05 3.43
CA ARG A 129 3.88 -5.37 2.16
C ARG A 129 3.04 -5.91 1.01
N THR A 130 3.08 -7.22 0.81
CA THR A 130 2.38 -7.88 -0.30
C THR A 130 0.86 -7.81 -0.14
N TYR A 131 0.33 -7.90 1.09
CA TYR A 131 -1.08 -7.64 1.35
C TYR A 131 -1.51 -6.24 0.88
N VAL A 132 -0.77 -5.20 1.27
CA VAL A 132 -1.13 -3.81 0.91
C VAL A 132 -1.08 -3.63 -0.60
N LEU A 133 -0.05 -4.17 -1.27
CA LEU A 133 0.08 -4.09 -2.72
C LEU A 133 -1.06 -4.82 -3.45
N CYS A 134 -1.44 -6.02 -3.01
CA CYS A 134 -2.54 -6.77 -3.61
C CYS A 134 -3.89 -6.10 -3.33
N ALA A 135 -4.18 -5.78 -2.07
CA ALA A 135 -5.48 -5.27 -1.65
C ALA A 135 -5.79 -3.87 -2.22
N THR A 136 -4.79 -3.01 -2.37
CA THR A 136 -4.97 -1.70 -3.03
C THR A 136 -5.35 -1.85 -4.50
N ARG A 137 -4.75 -2.81 -5.21
CA ARG A 137 -5.04 -3.10 -6.63
C ARG A 137 -6.35 -3.86 -6.80
N GLU A 138 -6.65 -4.80 -5.92
CA GLU A 138 -7.93 -5.53 -5.90
C GLU A 138 -9.08 -4.53 -5.71
N SER A 139 -8.95 -3.64 -4.74
CA SER A 139 -9.96 -2.60 -4.46
C SER A 139 -10.15 -1.63 -5.63
N GLU A 140 -9.09 -1.35 -6.39
CA GLU A 140 -9.17 -0.61 -7.66
C GLU A 140 -9.85 -1.45 -8.75
N ALA A 141 -9.52 -2.72 -8.90
CA ALA A 141 -10.13 -3.59 -9.91
C ALA A 141 -11.64 -3.77 -9.65
N LEU A 142 -12.03 -3.99 -8.39
CA LEU A 142 -13.43 -4.11 -7.97
C LEU A 142 -14.27 -2.88 -8.33
N TYR A 143 -13.65 -1.70 -8.30
CA TYR A 143 -14.31 -0.47 -8.71
C TYR A 143 -14.80 -0.55 -10.16
N TYR A 144 -13.93 -1.00 -11.05
CA TYR A 144 -14.20 -1.08 -12.49
C TYR A 144 -15.10 -2.27 -12.86
N ILE A 145 -15.10 -3.36 -12.07
CA ILE A 145 -15.78 -4.62 -12.41
C ILE A 145 -17.19 -4.72 -11.81
N LYS A 146 -17.32 -4.57 -10.49
CA LYS A 146 -18.53 -5.06 -9.78
C LYS A 146 -19.51 -3.97 -9.39
N SER A 147 -19.02 -2.80 -9.02
CA SER A 147 -19.87 -1.87 -8.29
C SER A 147 -20.38 -0.70 -9.12
N PHE A 148 -19.68 -0.21 -10.15
CA PHE A 148 -19.93 1.12 -10.77
C PHE A 148 -20.07 2.31 -9.77
N LEU A 149 -19.95 2.03 -8.47
CA LEU A 149 -20.33 2.86 -7.33
C LEU A 149 -19.19 3.01 -6.33
N GLY A 150 -17.94 2.59 -6.62
CA GLY A 150 -16.82 2.98 -5.75
C GLY A 150 -16.70 2.27 -4.41
N LEU A 151 -17.67 1.41 -4.06
CA LEU A 151 -17.87 1.00 -2.67
C LEU A 151 -16.73 0.14 -2.14
N GLY A 152 -16.23 -0.82 -2.93
CA GLY A 152 -15.15 -1.72 -2.50
C GLY A 152 -13.84 -1.00 -2.12
N LEU A 153 -13.54 0.13 -2.77
CA LEU A 153 -12.35 0.92 -2.43
C LEU A 153 -12.50 1.63 -1.07
N LEU A 154 -13.70 2.13 -0.78
CA LEU A 154 -14.00 2.85 0.46
C LEU A 154 -14.15 1.89 1.65
N GLU A 155 -14.77 0.73 1.44
CA GLU A 155 -14.96 -0.31 2.46
C GLU A 155 -13.62 -0.87 2.95
N ASN A 156 -12.72 -1.17 2.01
CA ASN A 156 -11.41 -1.74 2.33
C ASN A 156 -10.39 -0.70 2.79
N TYR A 157 -10.67 0.61 2.66
CA TYR A 157 -9.73 1.69 2.97
C TYR A 157 -9.13 1.56 4.37
N ASN A 158 -9.96 1.47 5.41
CA ASN A 158 -9.48 1.41 6.80
C ASN A 158 -8.69 0.14 7.10
N ALA A 159 -9.11 -1.00 6.53
CA ALA A 159 -8.42 -2.28 6.71
C ALA A 159 -7.03 -2.27 6.07
N ILE A 160 -6.92 -1.70 4.86
CA ILE A 160 -5.65 -1.54 4.15
C ILE A 160 -4.75 -0.55 4.90
N MET A 161 -5.29 0.60 5.31
CA MET A 161 -4.54 1.60 6.07
C MET A 161 -3.97 1.03 7.37
N LYS A 162 -4.77 0.32 8.17
CA LYS A 162 -4.33 -0.28 9.43
C LYS A 162 -3.20 -1.31 9.22
N ARG A 163 -3.34 -2.18 8.21
CA ARG A 163 -2.32 -3.20 7.91
C ARG A 163 -1.08 -2.58 7.29
N GLY A 164 -1.22 -1.51 6.52
CA GLY A 164 -0.10 -0.77 5.95
C GLY A 164 0.69 0.03 7.00
N GLU A 165 0.02 0.64 7.97
CA GLU A 165 0.68 1.29 9.11
C GLU A 165 1.52 0.29 9.90
N LYS A 166 0.96 -0.89 10.24
CA LYS A 166 1.73 -1.99 10.84
C LYS A 166 2.88 -2.47 9.94
N GLY A 167 2.63 -2.55 8.63
CA GLY A 167 3.67 -2.92 7.66
C GLY A 167 4.85 -1.95 7.65
N MET A 168 4.60 -0.64 7.71
CA MET A 168 5.65 0.39 7.79
C MET A 168 6.42 0.35 9.12
N GLU A 169 5.77 -0.02 10.23
CA GLU A 169 6.45 -0.23 11.52
C GLU A 169 7.41 -1.43 11.48
N LEU A 170 7.03 -2.48 10.75
CA LEU A 170 7.88 -3.66 10.55
C LEU A 170 8.97 -3.43 9.50
N LEU A 171 8.67 -2.65 8.46
CA LEU A 171 9.53 -2.37 7.31
C LEU A 171 9.68 -0.86 7.10
N PRO A 172 10.48 -0.16 7.93
CA PRO A 172 10.65 1.28 7.81
C PRO A 172 11.41 1.69 6.53
N SER A 173 12.24 0.80 5.99
CA SER A 173 13.03 1.00 4.77
C SER A 173 12.25 0.73 3.48
N ASP A 174 11.04 0.16 3.55
CA ASP A 174 10.26 -0.15 2.36
C ASP A 174 9.62 1.12 1.77
N SER A 175 9.76 1.29 0.47
CA SER A 175 9.22 2.40 -0.31
C SER A 175 7.85 2.08 -0.92
N ASP A 176 7.56 0.79 -1.13
CA ASP A 176 6.37 0.33 -1.84
C ASP A 176 5.09 0.42 -1.01
N ILE A 177 5.13 0.08 0.27
CA ILE A 177 3.99 0.27 1.19
C ILE A 177 3.55 1.73 1.21
N PRO A 178 4.40 2.71 1.56
CA PRO A 178 3.97 4.11 1.60
C PRO A 178 3.51 4.58 0.20
N ASN A 179 4.16 4.18 -0.88
CA ASN A 179 3.70 4.52 -2.22
C ASN A 179 2.28 3.98 -2.54
N ALA A 180 1.98 2.75 -2.14
CA ALA A 180 0.67 2.13 -2.33
C ALA A 180 -0.42 2.80 -1.47
N LEU A 181 -0.12 3.10 -0.21
CA LEU A 181 -1.04 3.84 0.68
C LEU A 181 -1.26 5.28 0.21
N GLY A 182 -0.22 5.93 -0.30
CA GLY A 182 -0.32 7.27 -0.90
C GLY A 182 -1.25 7.28 -2.11
N SER A 183 -1.13 6.25 -2.95
CA SER A 183 -1.97 6.06 -4.13
C SER A 183 -3.42 5.74 -3.76
N LEU A 184 -3.63 4.91 -2.73
CA LEU A 184 -4.96 4.63 -2.18
C LEU A 184 -5.64 5.91 -1.68
N CYS A 185 -4.93 6.72 -0.89
CA CYS A 185 -5.44 7.99 -0.38
C CYS A 185 -5.78 8.95 -1.51
N GLY A 186 -4.89 9.08 -2.51
CA GLY A 186 -5.13 9.94 -3.68
C GLY A 186 -6.38 9.51 -4.45
N ARG A 187 -6.53 8.22 -4.74
CA ARG A 187 -7.69 7.64 -5.43
C ARG A 187 -9.00 7.92 -4.69
N CYS A 188 -9.06 7.62 -3.39
CA CYS A 188 -10.24 7.90 -2.57
C CYS A 188 -10.58 9.40 -2.47
N ALA A 189 -9.62 10.28 -2.74
CA ALA A 189 -9.79 11.72 -2.70
C ALA A 189 -10.22 12.34 -4.04
N TYR A 190 -10.19 11.59 -5.15
CA TYR A 190 -10.59 12.11 -6.45
C TYR A 190 -12.07 12.50 -6.48
N ARG A 191 -12.36 13.58 -7.22
CA ARG A 191 -13.71 14.12 -7.41
C ARG A 191 -14.68 13.13 -8.06
N TRP A 192 -14.18 12.17 -8.83
CA TRP A 192 -15.03 11.12 -9.41
C TRP A 192 -15.64 10.19 -8.35
N TYR A 193 -15.00 10.04 -7.18
CA TYR A 193 -15.58 9.36 -6.01
C TYR A 193 -16.40 10.31 -5.11
N SER A 194 -16.67 11.54 -5.57
CA SER A 194 -17.51 12.50 -4.85
C SER A 194 -18.97 12.05 -4.67
N PRO A 195 -19.63 11.38 -5.64
CA PRO A 195 -21.01 10.89 -5.45
C PRO A 195 -21.12 9.87 -4.33
N THR A 196 -20.05 9.12 -4.06
CA THR A 196 -20.00 8.06 -3.04
C THR A 196 -19.50 8.60 -1.70
N ARG A 197 -19.43 9.92 -1.54
CA ARG A 197 -18.85 10.56 -0.37
C ARG A 197 -19.67 10.34 0.90
N LEU A 198 -20.99 10.37 0.82
CA LEU A 198 -21.86 10.06 1.96
C LEU A 198 -21.58 8.65 2.49
N TYR A 199 -21.41 7.70 1.57
CA TYR A 199 -21.02 6.33 1.91
C TYR A 199 -19.60 6.27 2.50
N GLY A 200 -18.65 7.02 1.93
CA GLY A 200 -17.30 7.12 2.48
C GLY A 200 -17.28 7.67 3.91
N ILE A 201 -18.17 8.62 4.25
CA ILE A 201 -18.34 9.11 5.62
C ILE A 201 -18.87 8.01 6.54
N TRP A 202 -19.85 7.23 6.08
CA TRP A 202 -20.37 6.07 6.81
C TRP A 202 -19.28 5.00 7.05
N CYS A 203 -18.42 4.76 6.06
CA CYS A 203 -17.24 3.90 6.20
C CYS A 203 -16.11 4.52 7.05
N GLY A 204 -16.26 5.74 7.58
CA GLY A 204 -15.24 6.41 8.40
C GLY A 204 -14.04 6.96 7.61
N VAL A 205 -14.16 7.13 6.30
CA VAL A 205 -13.08 7.60 5.43
C VAL A 205 -12.89 9.13 5.59
N PRO A 206 -11.65 9.62 5.80
CA PRO A 206 -11.36 11.03 6.11
C PRO A 206 -11.77 12.01 5.00
N GLY A 207 -11.77 13.33 5.26
CA GLY A 207 -12.10 14.35 4.24
C GLY A 207 -11.01 14.49 3.14
N TRP A 208 -11.36 15.09 1.99
CA TRP A 208 -10.44 15.26 0.85
C TRP A 208 -9.12 15.94 1.24
N LYS A 209 -9.19 17.07 1.94
CA LYS A 209 -7.98 17.79 2.39
C LYS A 209 -7.04 16.90 3.21
N LYS A 210 -7.61 16.08 4.10
CA LYS A 210 -6.86 15.15 4.95
C LYS A 210 -6.30 13.98 4.14
N MET A 211 -7.04 13.47 3.16
CA MET A 211 -6.55 12.41 2.28
C MET A 211 -5.42 12.87 1.37
N TRP A 212 -5.54 14.04 0.74
CA TRP A 212 -4.46 14.61 -0.07
C TRP A 212 -3.21 14.87 0.78
N ALA A 213 -3.36 15.39 1.99
CA ALA A 213 -2.25 15.55 2.93
C ALA A 213 -1.57 14.23 3.26
N LYS A 214 -2.34 13.17 3.57
CA LYS A 214 -1.80 11.82 3.79
C LYS A 214 -1.13 11.25 2.53
N SER A 215 -1.72 11.46 1.36
CA SER A 215 -1.17 10.99 0.08
C SER A 215 0.23 11.58 -0.15
N ILE A 216 0.36 12.90 0.04
CA ILE A 216 1.65 13.60 -0.06
C ILE A 216 2.63 13.10 1.00
N GLU A 217 2.20 12.92 2.25
CA GLU A 217 3.06 12.41 3.33
C GLU A 217 3.64 11.03 3.00
N PHE A 218 2.80 10.10 2.52
CA PHE A 218 3.28 8.77 2.17
C PHE A 218 4.17 8.78 0.92
N HIS A 219 3.82 9.54 -0.11
CA HIS A 219 4.69 9.64 -1.29
C HIS A 219 6.04 10.28 -0.97
N LYS A 220 6.11 11.23 -0.02
CA LYS A 220 7.38 11.74 0.50
C LYS A 220 8.22 10.64 1.15
N LYS A 221 7.63 9.84 2.05
CA LYS A 221 8.33 8.69 2.67
C LYS A 221 8.87 7.71 1.63
N ALA A 222 8.08 7.43 0.58
CA ALA A 222 8.53 6.56 -0.51
C ALA A 222 9.76 7.13 -1.26
N VAL A 223 9.76 8.44 -1.55
CA VAL A 223 10.87 9.14 -2.20
C VAL A 223 12.09 9.28 -1.27
N GLU A 224 11.89 9.43 0.04
CA GLU A 224 12.97 9.45 1.03
C GLU A 224 13.71 8.11 1.09
N ASN A 225 12.96 7.00 1.03
CA ASN A 225 13.52 5.65 1.02
C ASN A 225 14.20 5.32 -0.32
N GLU A 226 13.62 5.73 -1.44
CA GLU A 226 14.17 5.50 -2.79
C GLU A 226 14.14 6.78 -3.65
N PRO A 227 15.16 7.65 -3.51
CA PRO A 227 15.17 8.97 -4.15
C PRO A 227 15.42 8.94 -5.65
N LYS A 228 15.95 7.83 -6.18
CA LYS A 228 16.23 7.65 -7.60
C LYS A 228 15.04 7.14 -8.40
N ASN A 229 13.99 6.65 -7.74
CA ASN A 229 12.87 6.03 -8.41
C ASN A 229 11.95 7.09 -9.05
N LEU A 230 11.90 7.10 -10.39
CA LEU A 230 11.12 8.06 -11.16
C LEU A 230 9.62 7.92 -10.91
N GLU A 231 9.13 6.70 -10.69
CA GLU A 231 7.72 6.43 -10.40
C GLU A 231 7.27 7.16 -9.14
N TYR A 232 8.05 7.08 -8.07
CA TYR A 232 7.68 7.68 -6.78
C TYR A 232 7.73 9.20 -6.84
N ALA A 233 8.74 9.77 -7.50
CA ALA A 233 8.84 11.20 -7.71
C ALA A 233 7.67 11.73 -8.58
N CYS A 234 7.28 11.02 -9.63
CA CYS A 234 6.10 11.36 -10.44
C CYS A 234 4.80 11.28 -9.63
N ARG A 235 4.61 10.22 -8.84
CA ARG A 235 3.41 10.07 -8.00
C ARG A 235 3.31 11.15 -6.93
N LEU A 236 4.44 11.56 -6.35
CA LEU A 236 4.50 12.72 -5.44
C LEU A 236 4.09 14.01 -6.16
N ALA A 237 4.62 14.27 -7.35
CA ALA A 237 4.25 15.42 -8.17
C ALA A 237 2.75 15.43 -8.50
N GLN A 238 2.20 14.26 -8.84
CA GLN A 238 0.78 14.08 -9.14
C GLN A 238 -0.10 14.36 -7.91
N ALA A 239 0.30 13.89 -6.72
CA ALA A 239 -0.40 14.17 -5.48
C ALA A 239 -0.43 15.68 -5.17
N TYR A 240 0.70 16.39 -5.36
CA TYR A 240 0.76 17.84 -5.22
C TYR A 240 -0.13 18.58 -6.22
N TYR A 241 -0.14 18.13 -7.48
CA TYR A 241 -0.98 18.72 -8.52
C TYR A 241 -2.46 18.63 -8.15
N GLN A 242 -2.89 17.45 -7.69
CA GLN A 242 -4.28 17.18 -7.35
C GLN A 242 -4.72 17.82 -6.03
N SER A 243 -3.79 18.04 -5.10
CA SER A 243 -4.05 18.82 -3.89
C SER A 243 -4.16 20.33 -4.16
N GLY A 244 -3.75 20.78 -5.36
CA GLY A 244 -3.74 22.20 -5.76
C GLY A 244 -2.41 22.93 -5.50
N ASP A 245 -1.37 22.24 -5.03
CA ASP A 245 -0.04 22.81 -4.84
C ASP A 245 0.76 22.73 -6.15
N LEU A 246 0.38 23.61 -7.08
CA LEU A 246 0.94 23.66 -8.43
C LEU A 246 2.44 24.00 -8.45
N GLN A 247 2.92 24.75 -7.45
CA GLN A 247 4.33 25.14 -7.38
C GLN A 247 5.23 23.94 -7.11
N ASN A 248 4.89 23.14 -6.09
CA ASN A 248 5.65 21.94 -5.78
C ASN A 248 5.46 20.85 -6.84
N ALA A 249 4.25 20.70 -7.40
CA ALA A 249 4.01 19.78 -8.50
C ALA A 249 4.94 20.05 -9.69
N ARG A 250 5.03 21.31 -10.14
CA ARG A 250 5.91 21.70 -11.25
C ARG A 250 7.38 21.42 -10.95
N ARG A 251 7.84 21.71 -9.72
CA ARG A 251 9.23 21.43 -9.30
C ARG A 251 9.57 19.95 -9.39
N TRP A 252 8.69 19.09 -8.88
CA TRP A 252 8.92 17.64 -8.89
C TRP A 252 8.82 17.05 -10.30
N TYR A 253 7.87 17.48 -11.13
CA TYR A 253 7.84 17.03 -12.53
C TYR A 253 9.08 17.49 -13.31
N ALA A 254 9.56 18.72 -13.09
CA ALA A 254 10.79 19.20 -13.73
C ALA A 254 12.00 18.37 -13.28
N LYS A 255 12.10 18.07 -11.99
CA LYS A 255 13.13 17.20 -11.43
C LYS A 255 13.15 15.81 -12.09
N VAL A 256 11.99 15.18 -12.26
CA VAL A 256 11.91 13.86 -12.92
C VAL A 256 12.38 13.91 -14.36
N ARG A 257 12.03 14.97 -15.09
CA ARG A 257 12.39 15.12 -16.51
C ARG A 257 13.87 15.47 -16.71
N ASP A 258 14.41 16.37 -15.89
CA ASP A 258 15.71 17.02 -16.13
C ASP A 258 16.86 16.43 -15.31
N GLU A 259 16.60 15.95 -14.08
CA GLU A 259 17.64 15.58 -13.12
C GLU A 259 17.73 14.07 -12.86
N MET A 260 16.67 13.30 -13.15
CA MET A 260 16.60 11.87 -12.85
C MET A 260 16.80 11.04 -14.13
N PRO A 261 17.94 10.34 -14.29
CA PRO A 261 18.16 9.45 -15.43
C PRO A 261 17.26 8.20 -15.33
N PRO A 262 16.68 7.71 -16.43
CA PRO A 262 15.92 6.46 -16.41
C PRO A 262 16.89 5.29 -16.24
N GLU A 263 16.62 4.40 -15.29
CA GLU A 263 17.43 3.18 -15.09
C GLU A 263 16.93 2.05 -15.99
N ASP A 264 15.60 1.91 -16.13
CA ASP A 264 14.95 0.94 -17.00
C ASP A 264 14.15 1.60 -18.15
N LEU A 265 13.92 0.85 -19.24
CA LEU A 265 13.03 1.26 -20.34
C LEU A 265 11.61 1.62 -19.84
N LYS A 266 11.16 0.96 -18.76
CA LYS A 266 9.86 1.23 -18.15
C LYS A 266 9.81 2.60 -17.47
N ASP A 267 10.96 3.16 -17.09
CA ASP A 267 11.08 4.44 -16.41
C ASP A 267 10.95 5.63 -17.36
N GLU A 268 11.27 5.43 -18.65
CA GLU A 268 11.04 6.43 -19.70
C GLU A 268 9.57 6.88 -19.78
N ARG A 269 8.64 5.97 -19.41
CA ARG A 269 7.22 6.29 -19.29
C ARG A 269 6.97 7.41 -18.27
N TRP A 270 7.68 7.40 -17.15
CA TRP A 270 7.52 8.40 -16.10
C TRP A 270 8.12 9.74 -16.50
N GLN A 271 9.26 9.74 -17.20
CA GLN A 271 9.80 10.96 -17.81
C GLN A 271 8.84 11.55 -18.85
N SER A 272 8.27 10.70 -19.71
CA SER A 272 7.28 11.09 -20.72
C SER A 272 6.02 11.67 -20.08
N LEU A 273 5.55 11.06 -18.98
CA LEU A 273 4.44 11.58 -18.19
C LEU A 273 4.77 12.95 -17.62
N ALA A 274 5.93 13.11 -16.99
CA ALA A 274 6.37 14.38 -16.42
C ALA A 274 6.48 15.48 -17.49
N HIS A 275 7.05 15.16 -18.66
CA HIS A 275 7.11 16.07 -19.80
C HIS A 275 5.71 16.49 -20.26
N THR A 276 4.80 15.52 -20.42
CA THR A 276 3.43 15.78 -20.84
C THR A 276 2.73 16.70 -19.86
N GLU A 277 2.74 16.39 -18.57
CA GLU A 277 2.11 17.23 -17.52
C GLU A 277 2.69 18.64 -17.48
N LEU A 278 4.01 18.81 -17.61
CA LEU A 278 4.64 20.12 -17.71
C LEU A 278 4.16 20.91 -18.94
N SER A 279 3.97 20.23 -20.07
CA SER A 279 3.54 20.85 -21.33
C SER A 279 2.03 21.17 -21.36
N THR A 280 1.19 20.38 -20.70
CA THR A 280 -0.28 20.52 -20.78
C THR A 280 -0.86 21.30 -19.61
N ALA A 281 -0.41 20.99 -18.39
CA ALA A 281 -1.00 21.54 -17.16
C ALA A 281 -0.34 22.86 -16.74
N PHE A 282 0.92 23.11 -17.11
CA PHE A 282 1.70 24.27 -16.66
C PHE A 282 2.12 25.22 -17.78
N ALA A 283 2.06 24.81 -19.06
CA ALA A 283 2.28 25.74 -20.15
C ALA A 283 1.08 26.68 -20.24
N LYS A 284 1.31 27.97 -20.03
CA LYS A 284 0.33 28.99 -20.42
C LYS A 284 0.15 28.87 -21.94
N THR A 285 -1.01 28.44 -22.40
CA THR A 285 -1.45 28.76 -23.77
C THR A 285 -1.69 30.26 -23.83
N SER A 286 -0.62 31.06 -23.94
CA SER A 286 -0.73 32.33 -24.64
C SER A 286 -0.80 32.00 -26.12
N TRP A 287 -1.99 31.62 -26.58
CA TRP A 287 -2.36 31.76 -27.99
C TRP A 287 -2.48 33.27 -28.28
N ASN A 288 -1.35 33.97 -28.22
CA ASN A 288 -1.12 35.27 -28.82
C ASN A 288 -0.17 35.02 -29.99
N VAL A 289 -0.64 34.27 -30.98
CA VAL A 289 -0.09 34.37 -32.33
C VAL A 289 -0.99 35.39 -33.02
N PRO A 290 -0.56 36.66 -33.20
CA PRO A 290 -1.24 37.50 -34.15
C PRO A 290 -0.96 36.88 -35.51
N PHE A 291 -1.98 36.28 -36.11
CA PHE A 291 -1.95 36.08 -37.55
C PHE A 291 -1.93 37.49 -38.16
N ALA A 292 -0.73 37.95 -38.48
CA ALA A 292 -0.46 39.08 -39.34
C ALA A 292 -0.41 38.59 -40.78
#